data_AF-A0A7Y6CF02-F1
#
_entry.id   AF-A0A7Y6CF02-F1
#
_cell.length_a   1.000
_cell.length_b   1.000
_cell.length_c   1.000
_cell.angle_alpha   90.00
_cell.angle_beta   90.00
_cell.angle_gamma   90.00
#
_symmetry.space_group_name_H-M   'P 1'
#
loop_
_entity.id
_entity.type
_entity.pdbx_description
1 polymer ?
#
loop_
_entity_poly.entity_id
_entity_poly.type
_entity_poly.pdbx_seq_one_letter_code
_entity_poly.pdbx_strand_id
1 'polypeptide(L)'
;MAEIPPFRLVPEPMNDAASAMPGFEWAGPEAGTRHQLGGRPTAIQPVEYPTCPQCREKMTFYGQLDSINDEFCIADVGLVYVCVCFECSEATALIDSF
;
A
#
# COMPACT_ATOMS: atom_id res chain seq x y z
N MET A 1 13.20 -12.96 6.94
CA MET A 1 12.00 -12.36 6.32
C MET A 1 11.94 -12.83 4.89
N ALA A 2 10.87 -13.50 4.49
CA ALA A 2 10.69 -13.92 3.10
C ALA A 2 10.32 -12.70 2.25
N GLU A 3 10.81 -12.61 1.01
CA GLU A 3 10.37 -11.61 0.04
C GLU A 3 9.34 -12.26 -0.87
N ILE A 4 8.10 -11.76 -0.86
CA ILE A 4 7.06 -12.22 -1.78
C ILE A 4 7.40 -11.69 -3.17
N PRO A 5 7.30 -12.46 -4.26
CA PRO A 5 7.47 -11.94 -5.61
C PRO A 5 6.53 -10.74 -5.89
N PRO A 6 6.97 -9.72 -6.65
CA PRO A 6 6.13 -8.56 -6.92
C PRO A 6 5.01 -8.87 -7.92
N PHE A 7 3.80 -8.40 -7.62
CA PHE A 7 2.64 -8.41 -8.50
C PHE A 7 2.03 -7.01 -8.56
N ARG A 8 1.77 -6.51 -9.78
CA ARG A 8 1.00 -5.27 -9.95
C ARG A 8 -0.46 -5.54 -9.60
N LEU A 9 -1.06 -4.68 -8.79
CA LEU A 9 -2.50 -4.69 -8.55
C LEU A 9 -3.12 -3.52 -9.33
N VAL A 10 -4.16 -3.80 -10.10
CA VAL A 10 -4.90 -2.78 -10.85
C VAL A 10 -6.30 -2.71 -10.26
N PRO A 11 -6.71 -1.57 -9.65
CA PRO A 11 -8.06 -1.40 -9.15
C PRO A 11 -9.06 -1.48 -10.30
N GLU A 12 -9.93 -2.49 -10.28
CA GLU A 12 -11.04 -2.62 -11.23
C GLU A 12 -12.32 -2.07 -10.57
N PRO A 13 -12.99 -1.08 -11.17
CA PRO A 13 -14.24 -0.55 -10.63
C PRO A 13 -15.34 -1.61 -10.56
N MET A 14 -16.01 -1.71 -9.41
CA MET A 14 -17.08 -2.69 -9.19
C MET A 14 -18.49 -2.13 -9.43
N ASN A 15 -18.63 -0.83 -9.67
CA ASN A 15 -19.90 -0.16 -9.93
C ASN A 15 -19.71 1.15 -10.71
N ASP A 16 -20.80 1.69 -11.23
CA ASP A 16 -20.80 2.92 -12.04
C ASP A 16 -20.23 4.12 -11.28
N ALA A 17 -20.47 4.21 -9.98
CA ALA A 17 -19.94 5.30 -9.15
C ALA A 17 -18.40 5.27 -9.12
N ALA A 18 -17.80 4.10 -8.91
CA ALA A 18 -16.35 3.90 -8.94
C ALA A 18 -15.78 4.13 -10.36
N SER A 19 -16.47 3.69 -11.41
CA SER A 19 -16.05 3.91 -12.80
C SER A 19 -16.07 5.39 -13.20
N ALA A 20 -16.97 6.17 -12.61
CA ALA A 20 -17.12 7.60 -12.89
C ALA A 20 -16.29 8.50 -11.97
N MET A 21 -15.50 7.94 -11.04
CA MET A 21 -14.65 8.74 -10.16
C MET A 21 -13.62 9.54 -10.98
N PRO A 22 -13.45 10.84 -10.70
CA PRO A 22 -12.36 11.60 -11.29
C PRO A 22 -11.02 11.06 -10.77
N GLY A 23 -10.00 11.10 -11.63
CA GLY A 23 -8.62 10.92 -11.18
C GLY A 23 -8.10 12.15 -10.44
N PHE A 24 -6.81 12.17 -10.14
CA PHE A 24 -6.15 13.31 -9.50
C PHE A 24 -6.05 14.53 -10.44
N GLU A 25 -6.41 15.70 -9.93
CA GLU A 25 -6.22 16.99 -10.62
C GLU A 25 -4.81 17.55 -10.39
N TRP A 26 -4.26 17.37 -9.18
CA TRP A 26 -3.03 18.03 -8.74
C TRP A 26 -1.83 17.10 -8.60
N ALA A 27 -2.06 15.79 -8.53
CA ALA A 27 -0.99 14.81 -8.37
C ALA A 27 -0.38 14.37 -9.70
N GLY A 28 0.85 13.84 -9.64
CA GLY A 28 1.51 13.26 -10.81
C GLY A 28 0.80 12.00 -11.35
N PRO A 29 1.09 11.59 -12.60
CA PRO A 29 0.39 10.49 -13.28
C PRO A 29 0.59 9.11 -12.63
N GLU A 30 1.55 9.00 -11.70
CA GLU A 30 1.79 7.77 -10.95
C GLU A 30 0.80 7.58 -9.79
N ALA A 31 0.16 8.65 -9.30
CA ALA A 31 -0.81 8.60 -8.22
C ALA A 31 -2.01 7.70 -8.59
N GLY A 32 -2.38 6.79 -7.69
CA GLY A 32 -3.42 5.79 -7.92
C GLY A 32 -3.00 4.60 -8.78
N THR A 33 -1.73 4.52 -9.19
CA THR A 33 -1.22 3.39 -10.01
C THR A 33 -0.22 2.51 -9.27
N ARG A 34 0.24 2.94 -8.07
CA ARG A 34 1.32 2.29 -7.32
C ARG A 34 0.83 1.13 -6.44
N HIS A 35 -0.35 0.57 -6.68
CA HIS A 35 -0.80 -0.61 -5.96
C HIS A 35 0.03 -1.85 -6.35
N GLN A 36 0.49 -2.63 -5.36
CA GLN A 36 1.21 -3.89 -5.61
C GLN A 36 1.07 -4.87 -4.44
N LEU A 37 1.29 -6.15 -4.74
CA LEU A 37 1.56 -7.18 -3.75
C LEU A 37 3.04 -7.59 -3.84
N GLY A 38 3.64 -7.93 -2.70
CA GLY A 38 5.02 -8.35 -2.61
C GLY A 38 6.02 -7.34 -3.18
N GLY A 39 7.24 -7.83 -3.44
CA GLY A 39 8.40 -7.03 -3.76
C GLY A 39 8.83 -6.17 -2.58
N ARG A 40 9.36 -4.99 -2.91
CA ARG A 40 9.71 -3.96 -1.93
C ARG A 40 8.71 -2.82 -2.00
N PRO A 41 8.41 -2.15 -0.87
CA PRO A 41 7.54 -0.97 -0.88
C PRO A 41 8.10 0.11 -1.80
N THR A 42 7.21 0.89 -2.40
CA THR A 42 7.57 2.13 -3.10
C THR A 42 7.89 3.20 -2.05
N ALA A 43 9.07 3.09 -1.46
CA ALA A 43 9.52 3.93 -0.35
C ALA A 43 9.49 5.42 -0.72
N ILE A 44 8.60 6.19 -0.09
CA ILE A 44 8.62 7.65 -0.10
C ILE A 44 9.64 8.12 0.93
N GLN A 45 9.64 7.47 2.10
CA GLN A 45 10.63 7.62 3.16
C GLN A 45 11.40 6.30 3.42
N PRO A 46 12.50 6.31 4.20
CA PRO A 46 13.14 5.08 4.63
C PRO A 46 12.16 4.13 5.32
N VAL A 47 11.97 2.93 4.76
CA VAL A 47 10.97 1.98 5.27
C VAL A 47 11.44 1.33 6.56
N GLU A 48 10.67 1.52 7.63
CA GLU A 48 10.77 0.74 8.86
C GLU A 48 9.71 -0.37 8.88
N TYR A 49 10.16 -1.63 8.83
CA TYR A 49 9.27 -2.78 8.90
C TYR A 49 8.78 -2.99 10.33
N PRO A 50 7.46 -3.18 10.55
CA PRO A 50 6.92 -3.38 11.87
C PRO A 50 7.37 -4.74 12.43
N THR A 51 7.38 -4.82 13.76
CA THR A 51 7.70 -6.05 14.48
C THR A 51 6.39 -6.68 14.97
N CYS A 52 6.24 -8.00 14.80
CA CYS A 52 5.04 -8.69 15.25
C CYS A 52 4.88 -8.58 16.78
N PRO A 53 3.71 -8.18 17.31
CA PRO A 53 3.51 -8.03 18.75
C PRO A 53 3.57 -9.36 19.51
N GLN A 54 3.37 -10.50 18.82
CA GLN A 54 3.34 -11.83 19.43
C GLN A 54 4.73 -12.50 19.48
N CYS A 55 5.39 -12.68 18.33
CA CYS A 55 6.68 -13.37 18.27
C CYS A 55 7.89 -12.43 18.30
N ARG A 56 7.68 -11.11 18.17
CA ARG A 56 8.73 -10.08 18.11
C ARG A 56 9.68 -10.21 16.90
N GLU A 57 9.31 -10.97 15.89
CA GLU A 57 10.02 -11.03 14.61
C GLU A 57 9.57 -9.91 13.67
N LYS A 58 10.45 -9.52 12.73
CA LYS A 58 10.10 -8.55 11.67
C LYS A 58 9.01 -9.11 10.76
N MET A 59 7.97 -8.32 10.52
CA MET A 59 6.87 -8.70 9.64
C MET A 59 7.25 -8.57 8.16
N THR A 60 6.63 -9.40 7.31
CA THR A 60 6.87 -9.39 5.86
C THR A 60 5.97 -8.39 5.19
N PHE A 61 6.51 -7.53 4.32
CA PHE A 61 5.67 -6.67 3.48
C PHE A 61 4.84 -7.52 2.53
N TYR A 62 3.53 -7.38 2.64
CA TYR A 62 2.55 -8.12 1.86
C TYR A 62 2.16 -7.35 0.60
N GLY A 63 2.08 -6.02 0.68
CA GLY A 63 1.71 -5.16 -0.43
C GLY A 63 1.44 -3.74 0.01
N GLN A 64 1.11 -2.90 -0.97
CA GLN A 64 0.74 -1.52 -0.75
C GLN A 64 -0.50 -1.13 -1.54
N LEU A 65 -1.23 -0.16 -1.01
CA LEU A 65 -2.35 0.50 -1.65
C LEU A 65 -2.05 1.98 -1.79
N ASP A 66 -2.37 2.53 -2.95
CA ASP A 66 -2.21 3.93 -3.29
C ASP A 66 -3.49 4.73 -2.97
N SER A 67 -3.35 6.04 -2.97
CA SER A 67 -4.44 7.01 -2.94
C SER A 67 -5.31 6.86 -4.21
N ILE A 68 -6.62 7.11 -4.11
CA ILE A 68 -7.55 6.84 -5.23
C ILE A 68 -7.78 8.07 -6.10
N ASN A 69 -8.03 9.23 -5.48
CA ASN A 69 -8.20 10.53 -6.13
C ASN A 69 -8.05 11.66 -5.08
N ASP A 70 -8.34 12.91 -5.45
CA ASP A 70 -8.21 14.07 -4.55
C ASP A 70 -9.14 13.99 -3.31
N GLU A 71 -10.29 13.32 -3.41
CA GLU A 71 -11.22 13.12 -2.28
C GLU A 71 -10.73 12.01 -1.34
N PHE A 72 -10.26 10.91 -1.90
CA PHE A 72 -9.75 9.74 -1.19
C PHE A 72 -8.22 9.69 -1.31
N CYS A 73 -7.60 10.77 -0.86
CA CYS A 73 -6.16 10.95 -0.84
C CYS A 73 -5.59 10.55 0.52
N ILE A 74 -4.59 9.66 0.52
CA ILE A 74 -3.91 9.22 1.75
C ILE A 74 -2.87 10.29 2.08
N ALA A 75 -3.19 11.22 2.99
CA ALA A 75 -2.31 12.34 3.31
C ALA A 75 -1.87 13.10 2.03
N ASP A 76 -0.58 13.29 1.82
CA ASP A 76 -0.02 13.95 0.62
C ASP A 76 0.30 12.93 -0.48
N VAL A 77 -0.74 12.32 -1.06
CA VAL A 77 -0.62 11.30 -2.11
C VAL A 77 0.27 10.12 -1.66
N GLY A 78 0.06 9.71 -0.42
CA GLY A 78 0.77 8.64 0.26
C GLY A 78 0.29 7.25 -0.11
N LEU A 79 0.91 6.28 0.55
CA LEU A 79 0.72 4.84 0.36
C LEU A 79 0.40 4.20 1.72
N VAL A 80 -0.49 3.21 1.71
CA VAL A 80 -0.67 2.30 2.84
C VAL A 80 0.14 1.04 2.57
N TYR A 81 1.08 0.71 3.45
CA TYR A 81 1.79 -0.57 3.46
C TYR A 81 1.10 -1.56 4.38
N VAL A 82 0.89 -2.77 3.89
CA VAL A 82 0.37 -3.89 4.67
C VAL A 82 1.50 -4.87 4.91
N CYS A 83 1.75 -5.18 6.17
CA CYS A 83 2.77 -6.14 6.60
C CYS A 83 2.09 -7.29 7.36
N VAL A 84 2.56 -8.52 7.13
CA VAL A 84 2.00 -9.75 7.69
C VAL A 84 3.08 -10.57 8.38
N CYS A 85 2.77 -11.09 9.56
CA CYS A 85 3.51 -12.17 10.21
C CYS A 85 2.86 -13.50 9.83
N PHE A 86 3.48 -14.26 8.94
CA PHE A 86 2.92 -15.54 8.48
C PHE A 86 2.92 -16.63 9.56
N GLU A 87 3.72 -16.50 10.61
CA GLU A 87 3.75 -17.47 11.71
C GLU A 87 2.62 -17.24 12.72
N CYS A 88 2.31 -15.98 13.04
CA CYS A 88 1.29 -15.63 14.03
C CYS A 88 -0.05 -15.20 13.41
N SER A 89 -0.13 -15.07 12.07
CA SER A 89 -1.30 -14.53 11.36
C SER A 89 -1.68 -13.10 11.77
N GLU A 90 -0.70 -12.32 12.24
CA GLU A 90 -0.86 -10.91 12.59
C GLU A 90 -0.65 -10.02 11.35
N ALA A 91 -1.41 -8.93 11.27
CA ALA A 91 -1.28 -7.93 10.22
C ALA A 91 -1.15 -6.52 10.80
N THR A 92 -0.37 -5.67 10.13
CA THR A 92 -0.19 -4.27 10.51
C THR A 92 -0.19 -3.41 9.25
N ALA A 93 -0.90 -2.28 9.31
CA ALA A 93 -0.93 -1.28 8.25
C ALA A 93 -0.17 -0.03 8.69
N LEU A 94 0.62 0.54 7.79
CA LEU A 94 1.41 1.76 8.00
C LEU A 94 1.11 2.73 6.86
N ILE A 95 1.06 4.04 7.14
CA ILE A 95 0.97 5.07 6.11
C ILE A 95 2.37 5.65 5.87
N ASP A 96 2.78 5.75 4.61
CA ASP A 96 3.98 6.45 4.16
C ASP A 96 3.57 7.59 3.23
N SER A 97 3.95 8.82 3.56
CA SER A 97 3.67 10.05 2.80
C SER A 97 4.83 11.04 2.94
N PHE A 98 4.85 12.12 2.17
CA PHE A 98 5.78 13.23 2.39
C PHE A 98 5.49 14.01 3.69
#